data_AF-A0AA50DNZ2-F1
#
_entry.id   AF-A0AA50DNZ2-F1
#
_cell.length_a   1.000
_cell.length_b   1.000
_cell.length_c   1.000
_cell.angle_alpha   90.00
_cell.angle_beta   90.00
_cell.angle_gamma   90.00
#
_symmetry.space_group_name_H-M   'P 1'
#
loop_
_entity.id
_entity.type
_entity.pdbx_description
1 polymer ?
#
loop_
_entity_poly.entity_id
_entity_poly.type
_entity_poly.pdbx_seq_one_letter_code
_entity_poly.pdbx_strand_id
1 'polypeptide(L)' 'MTKKEFIRFISEHHQKGALRFSLGFSPEGDILLYWTKETGLRDWEVLSSNRGKKPSNANRKRMSNFRRWLIDARKGIEGV' A
#
# COMPACT_ATOMS: atom_id res chain seq x y z
N MET A 1 5.42 -8.65 4.02
CA MET A 1 4.53 -8.65 2.86
C MET A 1 5.34 -8.79 1.57
N THR A 2 5.07 -9.84 0.80
CA THR A 2 5.65 -10.09 -0.53
C THR A 2 4.87 -9.34 -1.63
N LYS A 3 5.41 -9.30 -2.85
CA LYS A 3 4.71 -8.69 -4.00
C LYS A 3 3.36 -9.37 -4.27
N LYS A 4 3.33 -10.72 -4.24
CA LYS A 4 2.13 -11.52 -4.47
C LYS A 4 1.05 -11.24 -3.43
N GLU A 5 1.42 -11.21 -2.15
CA GLU A 5 0.51 -10.85 -1.06
C GLU A 5 -0.08 -9.45 -1.23
N PHE A 6 0.76 -8.48 -1.59
CA PHE A 6 0.33 -7.10 -1.80
C PHE A 6 -0.63 -6.97 -2.99
N ILE A 7 -0.34 -7.60 -4.12
CA ILE A 7 -1.23 -7.57 -5.29
C ILE A 7 -2.57 -8.25 -4.98
N ARG A 8 -2.53 -9.40 -4.30
CA ARG A 8 -3.75 -10.08 -3.85
C ARG A 8 -4.58 -9.17 -2.95
N PHE A 9 -3.95 -8.51 -1.97
CA PHE A 9 -4.61 -7.56 -1.09
C PHE A 9 -5.34 -6.44 -1.87
N ILE A 10 -4.66 -5.84 -2.86
CA ILE A 10 -5.24 -4.78 -3.69
C ILE A 10 -6.44 -5.30 -4.50
N SER A 11 -6.32 -6.49 -5.08
CA SER A 11 -7.38 -7.13 -5.86
C SER A 11 -8.62 -7.43 -5.00
N GLU A 12 -8.43 -8.03 -3.82
CA GLU A 12 -9.52 -8.31 -2.88
C GLU A 12 -10.25 -7.05 -2.42
N HIS A 13 -9.53 -5.95 -2.20
CA HIS A 13 -10.15 -4.68 -1.81
C HIS A 13 -10.85 -4.00 -2.99
N HIS A 14 -10.31 -4.08 -4.22
CA HIS A 14 -11.02 -3.64 -5.42
C HIS A 14 -12.35 -4.38 -5.59
N GLN A 15 -12.37 -5.70 -5.41
CA GLN A 15 -13.61 -6.50 -5.46
C GLN A 15 -14.64 -6.12 -4.40
N LYS A 16 -14.20 -5.49 -3.30
CA LYS A 16 -15.04 -4.97 -2.21
C LYS A 16 -15.40 -3.48 -2.36
N GLY A 17 -15.16 -2.88 -3.53
CA GLY A 17 -15.52 -1.49 -3.82
C GLY A 17 -14.47 -0.44 -3.40
N ALA A 18 -13.20 -0.83 -3.20
CA ALA A 18 -12.12 0.14 -3.16
C ALA A 18 -11.85 0.68 -4.58
N LEU A 19 -11.59 1.98 -4.70
CA LEU A 19 -11.45 2.64 -6.02
C LEU A 19 -10.06 3.23 -6.27
N ARG A 20 -9.47 3.87 -5.27
CA ARG A 20 -8.22 4.64 -5.43
C ARG A 20 -7.27 4.36 -4.29
N PHE A 21 -6.22 3.60 -4.56
CA PHE A 21 -5.14 3.34 -3.61
C PHE A 21 -4.01 4.36 -3.72
N SER A 22 -3.48 4.74 -2.57
CA SER A 22 -2.32 5.62 -2.44
C SER A 22 -1.47 5.22 -1.24
N LEU A 23 -0.18 5.53 -1.32
CA LEU A 23 0.81 5.21 -0.28
C LEU A 23 1.33 6.50 0.37
N GLY A 24 1.57 6.45 1.67
CA GLY A 24 2.13 7.57 2.44
C GLY A 24 3.01 7.10 3.58
N PHE A 25 3.78 8.03 4.14
CA PHE A 25 4.42 7.83 5.43
C PHE A 25 3.56 8.46 6.52
N SER A 26 3.40 7.77 7.66
CA SER A 26 2.95 8.42 8.90
C SER A 26 4.02 9.39 9.42
N PRO A 27 3.70 10.30 10.36
CA PRO A 27 4.70 11.11 11.05
C PRO A 27 5.82 10.29 11.69
N GLU A 28 5.51 9.09 12.19
CA GLU A 28 6.44 8.14 12.80
C GLU A 28 7.29 7.40 11.75
N GLY A 29 6.91 7.49 10.47
CA GLY A 29 7.59 6.87 9.34
C GLY A 29 7.12 5.46 9.00
N ASP A 30 5.95 5.07 9.50
CA ASP A 30 5.25 3.86 9.06
C ASP A 30 4.81 4.00 7.60
N ILE A 31 4.74 2.90 6.88
CA ILE A 31 4.18 2.89 5.54
C ILE A 31 2.69 2.63 5.63
N LEU A 32 1.90 3.60 5.21
CA LEU A 32 0.45 3.52 5.16
C LEU A 32 -0.02 3.31 3.72
N LEU A 33 -0.95 2.39 3.52
CA LEU A 33 -1.79 2.30 2.34
C LEU A 33 -3.16 2.85 2.69
N TYR A 34 -3.72 3.71 1.85
CA TYR A 34 -5.08 4.22 2.04
C TYR A 34 -5.87 4.14 0.74
N TRP A 35 -7.18 3.95 0.86
CA TRP A 35 -8.07 3.88 -0.29
C TRP A 35 -9.43 4.49 -0.04
N THR A 36 -10.01 5.06 -1.10
CA THR A 36 -11.40 5.53 -1.11
C THR A 36 -12.33 4.38 -1.50
N LYS A 37 -13.39 4.17 -0.72
CA LYS A 37 -14.51 3.27 -1.02
C LYS A 37 -15.54 3.95 -1.92
N GLU A 38 -16.40 3.16 -2.56
CA GLU A 38 -17.56 3.67 -3.32
C GLU A 38 -18.46 4.61 -2.50
N THR A 39 -18.55 4.41 -1.18
CA THR A 39 -19.30 5.29 -0.27
C THR A 39 -18.67 6.68 -0.09
N GLY A 40 -17.50 6.93 -0.66
CA GLY A 40 -16.71 8.16 -0.48
C GLY A 40 -15.85 8.16 0.79
N LEU A 41 -16.04 7.20 1.70
CA LEU A 41 -15.20 7.05 2.89
C LEU A 41 -13.80 6.55 2.54
N ARG A 42 -12.81 6.91 3.36
CA ARG A 42 -11.42 6.47 3.21
C ARG A 42 -11.03 5.52 4.34
N ASP A 43 -10.51 4.36 3.96
CA ASP A 43 -9.89 3.41 4.89
C ASP A 43 -8.36 3.41 4.68
N TRP A 44 -7.65 2.80 5.62
CA TRP A 44 -6.19 2.69 5.58
C TRP A 44 -5.68 1.48 6.36
N GLU A 45 -4.45 1.06 6.05
CA GLU A 45 -3.74 -0.01 6.74
C GLU A 45 -2.24 0.29 6.84
N VAL A 46 -1.61 -0.17 7.93
CA VAL A 46 -0.16 -0.13 8.12
C VAL A 46 0.49 -1.31 7.40
N LEU A 47 1.24 -1.06 6.33
CA LEU A 47 1.97 -2.11 5.61
C LEU A 47 3.30 -2.47 6.27
N SER A 48 3.92 -1.51 6.95
CA SER A 48 5.18 -1.71 7.67
C SER A 48 5.34 -0.63 8.73
N SER A 49 5.49 -1.06 9.98
CA SER A 49 5.82 -0.15 11.06
C SER A 49 7.27 0.36 10.96
N ASN A 50 7.57 1.41 11.69
CA ASN A 50 8.87 2.03 11.87
C ASN A 50 9.17 2.20 13.35
N ARG A 51 10.43 2.01 13.75
CA ARG A 51 10.89 2.38 15.10
C ARG A 51 11.63 3.71 14.99
N GLY A 52 10.98 4.81 15.35
CA GLY A 52 11.57 6.15 15.33
C GLY A 52 10.58 7.24 14.94
N LYS A 53 11.08 8.47 14.75
CA LYS A 53 10.28 9.66 14.38
C LYS A 53 10.35 10.02 12.89
N LYS A 54 11.04 9.21 12.07
CA LYS A 54 11.26 9.46 10.63
C LYS A 54 11.39 8.13 9.88
N PRO A 55 11.03 8.07 8.59
CA PRO A 55 11.20 6.86 7.79
C PRO A 55 12.65 6.37 7.75
N SER A 56 12.88 5.14 8.23
CA SER A 56 14.17 4.45 8.12
C SER A 56 14.55 4.19 6.66
N ASN A 57 15.84 3.96 6.38
CA ASN A 57 16.31 3.56 5.04
C ASN A 57 15.62 2.28 4.55
N ALA A 58 15.36 1.33 5.46
CA ALA A 58 14.59 0.13 5.16
C ALA A 58 13.16 0.47 4.70
N ASN A 59 12.46 1.37 5.40
CA ASN A 59 11.12 1.78 5.00
C ASN A 59 11.11 2.63 3.73
N ARG A 60 12.14 3.44 3.46
CA ARG A 60 12.28 4.14 2.17
C ARG A 60 12.42 3.14 1.02
N LYS A 61 13.23 2.09 1.18
CA LYS A 61 13.36 1.02 0.18
C LYS A 61 12.06 0.25 -0.01
N ARG A 62 11.38 -0.12 1.09
CA ARG A 62 10.07 -0.79 1.04
C ARG A 62 9.01 0.08 0.35
N MET A 63 8.96 1.38 0.64
CA MET A 63 8.05 2.33 -0.01
C MET A 63 8.25 2.35 -1.53
N SER A 64 9.50 2.37 -2.01
CA SER A 64 9.78 2.27 -3.44
C SER A 64 9.26 0.96 -4.05
N ASN A 65 9.40 -0.16 -3.34
CA ASN A 65 8.85 -1.44 -3.78
C ASN A 65 7.31 -1.40 -3.83
N PHE A 66 6.65 -0.95 -2.76
CA PHE A 66 5.19 -0.86 -2.72
C PHE A 66 4.62 0.05 -3.81
N ARG A 67 5.28 1.18 -4.11
CA ARG A 67 4.88 2.06 -5.22
C ARG A 67 4.94 1.33 -6.56
N ARG A 68 6.01 0.57 -6.81
CA ARG A 68 6.14 -0.23 -8.03
C ARG A 68 5.06 -1.31 -8.09
N TRP A 69 4.84 -2.04 -6.99
CA TRP A 69 3.82 -3.10 -6.95
C TRP A 69 2.40 -2.55 -7.10
N LEU A 70 2.12 -1.34 -6.62
CA LEU A 70 0.83 -0.70 -6.83
C LEU A 70 0.60 -0.33 -8.31
N ILE A 71 1.65 0.08 -9.02
CA ILE A 71 1.60 0.29 -10.48
C ILE A 71 1.37 -1.04 -11.19
N ASP A 72 2.08 -2.10 -10.78
CA ASP A 72 1.91 -3.45 -11.34
C ASP A 72 0.46 -3.94 -11.16
N ALA A 73 -0.11 -3.78 -9.97
CA ALA A 73 -1.50 -4.14 -9.66
C ALA A 73 -2.51 -3.40 -10.57
N ARG A 74 -2.29 -2.09 -10.80
CA ARG A 74 -3.14 -1.28 -11.71
C ARG A 74 -3.06 -1.73 -13.17
N LYS A 75 -1.96 -2.37 -13.57
CA LYS A 75 -1.75 -2.90 -14.92
C LYS A 75 -2.18 -4.37 -15.06
N GLY A 76 -2.75 -4.97 -14.00
CA GLY A 76 -3.09 -6.39 -14.01
C GLY A 76 -1.88 -7.33 -14.06
N ILE A 77 -0.68 -6.84 -13.70
CA ILE A 77 0.53 -7.66 -13.68
C ILE A 77 0.56 -8.41 -12.36
N GLU A 78 0.17 -9.67 -12.36
CA GLU A 78 0.31 -10.55 -11.21
C GLU A 78 1.80 -10.88 -10.97
N GLY A 79 2.25 -10.75 -9.72
CA GLY A 79 3.65 -10.99 -9.37
C GLY A 79 3.98 -12.47 -9.48
N VAL A 80 4.85 -12.82 -10.44
CA VAL A 80 5.58 -14.10 -10.48
C VAL A 80 6.52 -14.19 -9.28
#